data_AF-A0A7R9DQP5-F1
#
_entry.id   AF-A0A7R9DQP5-F1
#
_cell.length_a   1.000
_cell.length_b   1.000
_cell.length_c   1.000
_cell.angle_alpha   90.00
_cell.angle_beta   90.00
_cell.angle_gamma   90.00
#
_symmetry.space_group_name_H-M   'P 1'
#
loop_
_entity.id
_entity.type
_entity.pdbx_description
1 polymer ?
#
loop_
_entity_poly.entity_id
_entity_poly.type
_entity_poly.pdbx_seq_one_letter_code
_entity_poly.pdbx_strand_id
1 'polypeptide(L)' 'MFHVSTQLPYERHDPQKLQRKRHIGNDIVCVVFLEADNTSFSPACIKSHFLHTFILVRTSPRIKRKPTRYE' A
#
# COMPACT_ATOMS: atom_id res chain seq x y z
N MET A 1 6.27 2.73 -14.14
CA MET A 1 5.39 1.56 -13.97
C MET A 1 5.07 1.43 -12.49
N PHE A 2 3.85 1.05 -12.11
CA PHE A 2 3.45 0.91 -10.71
C PHE A 2 3.10 -0.54 -10.36
N HIS A 3 3.63 -1.04 -9.24
CA HIS A 3 3.18 -2.29 -8.63
C HIS A 3 2.00 -2.02 -7.69
N VAL A 4 0.78 -2.03 -8.24
CA VAL A 4 -0.44 -1.75 -7.47
C VAL A 4 -0.89 -3.00 -6.72
N SER A 5 -0.77 -3.00 -5.39
CA SER A 5 -1.00 -4.19 -4.54
C SER A 5 -2.37 -4.86 -4.75
N THR A 6 -3.42 -4.08 -5.02
CA THR A 6 -4.78 -4.57 -5.27
C THR A 6 -4.97 -5.15 -6.67
N GLN A 7 -4.13 -4.77 -7.64
CA GLN A 7 -4.15 -5.29 -9.02
C GLN A 7 -3.19 -6.47 -9.22
N LEU A 8 -2.25 -6.68 -8.28
CA LEU A 8 -1.40 -7.86 -8.29
C LEU A 8 -2.20 -9.13 -7.89
N PRO A 9 -1.86 -10.30 -8.46
CA PRO A 9 -2.53 -11.56 -8.17
C PRO A 9 -2.71 -11.82 -6.67
N TYR A 10 -3.87 -12.37 -6.30
CA TYR A 10 -4.18 -12.78 -4.95
C TYR A 10 -4.21 -14.31 -4.86
N GLU A 11 -3.29 -14.88 -4.09
CA GLU A 11 -3.28 -16.31 -3.80
C GLU A 11 -3.88 -16.55 -2.40
N ARG A 12 -4.94 -17.36 -2.33
CA ARG A 12 -5.62 -17.68 -1.06
C ARG A 12 -4.73 -18.47 -0.10
N HIS A 13 -3.85 -19.32 -0.63
CA HIS A 13 -2.98 -20.22 0.15
C HIS A 13 -1.60 -19.61 0.45
N ASP A 14 -1.45 -18.31 0.22
CA ASP A 14 -0.25 -17.53 0.54
C ASP A 14 -0.59 -16.52 1.64
N PRO A 15 -0.41 -16.86 2.93
CA PRO A 15 -0.76 -15.97 4.04
C PRO A 15 0.10 -14.70 4.06
N GLN A 16 1.35 -14.77 3.57
CA GLN A 16 2.27 -13.63 3.55
C GLN A 16 2.15 -12.77 2.28
N LYS A 17 1.38 -13.22 1.29
CA LYS A 17 1.24 -12.56 -0.02
C LYS A 17 2.60 -12.34 -0.68
N LEU A 18 3.46 -13.36 -0.65
CA LEU A 18 4.78 -13.40 -1.28
C LEU A 18 4.74 -12.96 -2.75
N GLN A 19 3.70 -13.33 -3.52
CA GLN A 19 3.56 -12.87 -4.91
C GLN A 19 3.45 -11.36 -5.04
N ARG A 20 2.77 -10.69 -4.10
CA ARG A 20 2.68 -9.22 -4.09
C ARG A 20 3.96 -8.61 -3.52
N LYS A 21 4.47 -9.22 -2.44
CA LYS A 21 5.67 -8.78 -1.74
C LYS A 21 6.94 -8.87 -2.59
N ARG A 22 7.07 -9.84 -3.51
CA ARG A 22 8.23 -9.92 -4.41
C ARG A 22 8.28 -8.78 -5.43
N HIS A 23 7.13 -8.18 -5.77
CA HIS A 23 7.09 -7.01 -6.66
C HIS A 23 7.34 -5.75 -5.84
N ILE A 24 6.46 -5.46 -4.86
CA ILE A 24 6.52 -4.22 -4.05
C ILE A 24 7.78 -4.18 -3.18
N GLY A 25 8.14 -5.31 -2.58
CA GLY A 25 9.28 -5.41 -1.68
C GLY A 25 10.63 -5.31 -2.36
N ASN A 26 10.69 -5.34 -3.69
CA ASN A 26 11.91 -5.10 -4.46
C ASN A 26 11.92 -3.70 -5.10
N ASP A 27 10.91 -2.87 -4.84
CA ASP A 27 10.93 -1.46 -5.21
C ASP A 27 11.80 -0.66 -4.23
N ILE A 28 12.27 0.51 -4.68
CA ILE A 28 13.05 1.44 -3.84
C ILE A 28 12.12 2.41 -3.10
N VAL A 29 11.05 2.85 -3.76
CA VAL A 29 10.07 3.84 -3.27
C VAL A 29 8.66 3.25 -3.31
N CYS A 30 7.90 3.35 -2.22
CA CYS A 30 6.51 2.90 -2.13
C CYS A 30 5.56 4.05 -1.79
N VAL A 31 4.45 4.14 -2.53
CA VAL A 31 3.32 5.00 -2.15
C VAL A 31 2.36 4.19 -1.28
N VAL A 32 2.08 4.69 -0.09
CA VAL A 32 1.16 4.07 0.88
C VAL A 32 -0.10 4.92 0.96
N PHE A 33 -1.22 4.34 0.51
CA PHE A 33 -2.53 4.96 0.60
C PHE A 33 -3.24 4.56 1.90
N LEU A 34 -3.55 5.55 2.74
CA LEU A 34 -4.25 5.37 4.01
C LEU A 34 -5.66 5.94 3.89
N GLU A 35 -6.64 5.03 3.78
CA GLU A 35 -8.06 5.40 3.74
C GLU A 35 -8.65 5.63 5.14
N ALA A 36 -8.22 4.86 6.14
CA ALA A 36 -8.70 5.01 7.50
C ALA A 36 -8.02 6.17 8.24
N ASP A 37 -8.81 7.05 8.85
CA ASP A 37 -8.34 8.28 9.50
C ASP A 37 -7.36 8.03 10.66
N ASN A 38 -7.56 6.95 11.42
CA ASN A 38 -6.79 6.64 12.63
C ASN A 38 -5.73 5.55 12.45
N THR A 39 -5.38 5.19 11.22
CA THR A 39 -4.31 4.21 10.97
C THR A 39 -2.95 4.90 10.91
N SER A 40 -2.05 4.51 11.81
CA SER A 40 -0.64 4.86 11.74
C SER A 40 0.10 3.91 10.81
N PHE A 41 1.16 4.41 10.16
CA PHE A 41 2.04 3.62 9.33
C PHE A 41 3.46 3.68 9.87
N SER A 42 4.12 2.53 9.91
CA SER A 42 5.55 2.41 10.19
C SER A 42 6.25 1.69 9.03
N PRO A 43 7.36 2.23 8.51
CA PRO A 43 8.19 1.54 7.52
C PRO A 43 8.62 0.13 7.95
N ALA A 44 8.81 -0.08 9.26
CA ALA A 44 9.20 -1.37 9.83
C ALA A 44 8.16 -2.48 9.64
N CYS A 45 6.91 -2.13 9.31
CA CYS A 45 5.87 -3.10 9.03
C CYS A 45 6.13 -3.91 7.74
N ILE A 46 7.01 -3.43 6.85
CA ILE A 46 7.35 -4.12 5.59
C ILE A 46 8.83 -4.50 5.61
N LYS A 47 9.11 -5.80 5.79
CA LYS A 47 10.48 -6.32 5.74
C LYS A 47 10.99 -6.40 4.30
N SER A 48 11.90 -5.50 3.94
CA SER A 48 12.59 -5.44 2.65
C SER A 48 13.98 -4.83 2.81
N HIS A 49 14.93 -5.25 1.96
CA HIS A 49 16.25 -4.63 1.83
C HIS A 49 16.28 -3.47 0.82
N PHE A 50 15.29 -3.35 -0.06
CA PHE A 50 15.24 -2.38 -1.15
C PHE A 50 14.33 -1.19 -0.84
N LEU A 51 13.25 -1.40 -0.10
CA LEU A 51 12.29 -0.35 0.22
C LEU A 51 12.88 0.64 1.25
N HIS A 52 13.25 1.82 0.77
CA HIS A 52 13.89 2.84 1.59
C HIS A 52 13.05 4.11 1.73
N THR A 53 12.16 4.40 0.79
CA THR A 53 11.35 5.63 0.81
C THR A 53 9.87 5.32 0.74
N PHE A 54 9.09 6.00 1.58
CA PHE A 54 7.64 5.86 1.63
C PHE A 54 6.97 7.21 1.45
N ILE A 55 6.00 7.29 0.53
CA ILE A 55 5.17 8.47 0.33
C ILE A 55 3.78 8.14 0.88
N LEU A 56 3.40 8.83 1.95
CA LEU A 56 2.12 8.62 2.61
C LEU A 56 1.06 9.54 2.03
N VAL A 57 -0.02 8.96 1.52
CA VAL A 57 -1.19 9.68 1.02
C VAL A 57 -2.38 9.31 1.89
N ARG A 58 -2.93 10.31 2.58
CA ARG A 58 -4.15 10.15 3.41
C ARG A 58 -5.27 11.01 2.85
N THR A 59 -6.48 10.47 2.85
CA THR A 59 -7.69 11.22 2.51
C THR A 59 -7.96 12.29 3.55
N SER A 60 -8.47 13.45 3.12
CA SER A 60 -8.90 14.47 4.08
C SER A 60 -10.22 14.03 4.75
N PRO A 61 -10.34 14.10 6.08
CA PRO A 61 -11.57 13.74 6.80
C PRO A 61 -12.77 14.68 6.49
N ARG A 62 -12.57 15.75 5.70
CA ARG A 62 -13.59 16.77 5.41
C ARG A 62 -14.48 16.49 4.20
N ILE A 63 -14.25 15.43 3.42
CA ILE A 63 -15.09 15.14 2.23
C ILE A 63 -16.25 14.22 2.64
N LYS A 64 -17.27 14.79 3.29
CA LYS A 64 -18.51 14.08 3.65
C LYS A 64 -19.53 13.92 2.51
N ARG A 65 -19.22 14.38 1.28
CA ARG A 65 -20.27 14.61 0.26
C ARG A 65 -20.40 13.60 -0.87
N LYS A 66 -19.48 12.67 -1.09
CA LYS A 66 -19.66 11.52 -2.03
C LYS A 66 -18.72 10.38 -1.61
N PRO A 67 -19.07 9.09 -1.83
CA PRO A 67 -18.06 8.03 -1.76
C PRO A 67 -16.94 8.39 -2.73
N THR A 68 -15.71 8.42 -2.24
CA THR A 68 -14.52 8.67 -3.05
C THR A 68 -14.36 7.49 -4.00
N ARG A 69 -14.90 7.62 -5.22
CA ARG A 69 -14.73 6.62 -6.26
C ARG A 69 -13.34 6.86 -6.87
N TYR A 70 -12.38 5.99 -6.53
CA TYR A 70 -11.08 5.96 -7.17
C TYR A 70 -11.24 5.14 -8.46
N GLU A 71 -11.55 5.80 -9.57
CA GLU A 71 -11.49 5.20 -10.92
C GLU A 71 -10.04 5.13 -11.40
#